data_AF-A0A853G9Y8-F1
#
_entry.id   AF-A0A853G9Y8-F1
#
_cell.length_a   1.000
_cell.length_b   1.000
_cell.length_c   1.000
_cell.angle_alpha   90.00
_cell.angle_beta   90.00
_cell.angle_gamma   90.00
#
_symmetry.space_group_name_H-M   'P 1'
#
loop_
_entity.id
_entity.type
_entity.pdbx_description
1 polymer ?
#
loop_
_entity_poly.entity_id
_entity_poly.type
_entity_poly.pdbx_seq_one_letter_code
_entity_poly.pdbx_strand_id
1 'polypeptide(L)' 'EGPLDSPWCLDGANACPPEDVGGEPGYMDFLQAMADSDHPDHSDLKQWYGDPFDPAAFDLQEVNERLMQIRL' A
#
# COMPACT_ATOMS: atom_id res chain seq x y z
N GLU A 1 -10.12 -22.07 2.03
CA GLU A 1 -11.50 -21.94 2.54
C GLU A 1 -11.46 -20.99 3.72
N GLY A 2 -12.16 -19.85 3.62
CA GLY A 2 -12.24 -18.84 4.68
C GLY A 2 -13.42 -19.08 5.64
N PRO A 3 -13.48 -18.35 6.76
CA PRO A 3 -14.63 -18.35 7.66
C PRO A 3 -15.89 -17.76 6.98
N LEU A 4 -17.08 -18.13 7.45
CA LEU A 4 -18.36 -17.67 6.91
C LEU A 4 -18.93 -16.44 7.64
N ASP A 5 -18.34 -16.05 8.77
CA ASP A 5 -18.77 -14.96 9.65
C ASP A 5 -17.91 -13.68 9.52
N SER A 6 -16.93 -13.68 8.61
CA SER A 6 -16.13 -12.51 8.26
C SER A 6 -15.82 -12.46 6.77
N PRO A 7 -15.44 -11.30 6.21
CA PRO A 7 -14.88 -11.23 4.87
C PRO A 7 -13.61 -12.08 4.76
N TRP A 8 -13.35 -12.58 3.56
CA TRP A 8 -12.15 -13.35 3.25
C TRP A 8 -11.55 -12.88 1.92
N CYS A 9 -10.30 -12.46 1.94
CA CYS A 9 -9.54 -12.09 0.76
C CYS A 9 -9.02 -13.36 0.07
N LEU A 10 -9.35 -13.50 -1.22
CA LEU A 10 -8.93 -14.64 -2.03
C LEU A 10 -7.56 -14.44 -2.69
N ASP A 11 -7.24 -13.21 -3.06
CA ASP A 11 -6.01 -12.83 -3.75
C ASP A 11 -5.82 -11.30 -3.70
N GLY A 12 -4.63 -10.83 -4.05
CA GLY A 12 -4.33 -9.41 -4.22
C GLY A 12 -2.89 -9.15 -4.68
N ALA A 13 -2.60 -7.90 -5.00
CA ALA A 13 -1.30 -7.49 -5.51
C ALA A 13 -1.05 -6.00 -5.27
N ASN A 14 0.24 -5.67 -5.16
CA ASN A 14 0.77 -4.31 -5.00
C ASN A 14 0.37 -3.62 -3.70
N ALA A 15 1.21 -2.67 -3.29
CA ALA A 15 0.93 -1.82 -2.15
C ALA A 15 -0.22 -0.86 -2.47
N CYS A 16 -1.04 -0.56 -1.47
CA CYS A 16 -2.02 0.51 -1.59
C CYS A 16 -1.30 1.87 -1.67
N PRO A 17 -1.87 2.85 -2.42
CA PRO A 17 -1.40 4.22 -2.35
C PRO A 17 -1.35 4.70 -0.89
N PRO A 18 -0.30 5.44 -0.47
CA PRO A 18 -0.29 6.06 0.83
C PRO A 18 -1.50 6.97 1.04
N GLU A 19 -2.00 7.05 2.28
CA GLU A 19 -3.08 7.97 2.63
C GLU A 19 -2.65 9.41 2.30
N ASP A 20 -3.60 10.23 1.84
CA ASP A 20 -3.37 11.63 1.50
C ASP A 20 -2.30 11.92 0.43
N VAL A 21 -1.88 10.91 -0.36
CA VAL A 21 -0.86 11.08 -1.42
C VAL A 21 -1.27 12.00 -2.58
N GLY A 22 -2.53 12.46 -2.62
CA GLY A 22 -3.05 13.33 -3.68
C GLY A 22 -3.82 12.61 -4.79
N GLY A 23 -4.41 11.46 -4.47
CA GLY A 23 -5.20 10.66 -5.42
C GLY A 23 -4.33 9.95 -6.45
N GLU A 24 -4.91 9.61 -7.60
CA GLU A 24 -4.20 8.91 -8.67
C GLU A 24 -2.98 9.68 -9.21
N PRO A 25 -3.06 11.00 -9.50
CA PRO A 25 -1.90 11.73 -10.01
C PRO A 25 -0.76 11.77 -8.98
N GLY A 26 -1.10 12.04 -7.71
CA GLY A 26 -0.11 12.10 -6.65
C GLY A 26 0.55 10.74 -6.37
N TYR A 27 -0.20 9.64 -6.49
CA TYR A 27 0.39 8.30 -6.39
C TYR A 27 1.35 7.99 -7.53
N MET A 28 1.05 8.40 -8.76
CA MET A 28 1.94 8.20 -9.90
C MET A 28 3.25 8.99 -9.75
N ASP A 29 3.17 10.24 -9.29
CA ASP A 29 4.36 11.06 -9.02
C ASP A 29 5.19 10.46 -7.87
N PHE A 30 4.52 9.99 -6.81
CA PHE A 30 5.15 9.30 -5.70
C PHE A 30 5.91 8.03 -6.15
N LEU A 31 5.31 7.20 -7.00
CA LEU A 31 5.97 6.01 -7.54
C LEU A 31 7.23 6.36 -8.35
N GLN A 32 7.17 7.40 -9.18
CA GLN A 32 8.32 7.87 -9.96
C GLN A 32 9.44 8.35 -9.04
N ALA A 33 9.09 9.17 -8.05
CA ALA A 33 10.06 9.67 -7.09
C ALA A 33 10.68 8.55 -6.23
N MET A 34 9.92 7.55 -5.79
CA MET A 34 10.46 6.44 -5.00
C MET A 34 11.37 5.50 -5.79
N ALA A 35 11.14 5.36 -7.10
CA ALA A 35 11.94 4.51 -7.96
C ALA A 35 13.28 5.12 -8.39
N ASP A 36 13.42 6.45 -8.33
CA ASP A 36 14.60 7.19 -8.78
C ASP A 36 15.17 8.06 -7.66
N SER A 37 16.36 7.71 -7.16
CA SER A 37 17.05 8.47 -6.11
C SER A 37 17.51 9.86 -6.53
N ASP A 38 17.63 10.11 -7.84
CA ASP A 38 18.01 11.42 -8.40
C ASP A 38 16.79 12.29 -8.74
N HIS A 39 15.56 11.77 -8.54
CA HIS A 39 14.35 12.55 -8.72
C HIS A 39 14.34 13.77 -7.78
N PRO A 40 13.99 14.98 -8.25
CA PRO A 40 14.05 16.19 -7.44
C PRO A 40 13.26 16.07 -6.12
N ASP A 41 12.14 15.36 -6.16
CA ASP A 41 11.26 15.18 -5.01
C ASP A 41 11.52 13.88 -4.21
N HIS A 42 12.54 13.07 -4.55
CA HIS A 42 12.80 11.78 -3.89
C HIS A 42 12.97 11.94 -2.37
N SER A 43 13.83 12.88 -1.96
CA SER A 43 14.14 13.10 -0.55
C SER A 43 12.92 13.58 0.24
N ASP A 44 12.17 14.52 -0.34
CA ASP A 44 11.02 15.14 0.32
C ASP A 44 9.86 14.14 0.48
N LEU A 45 9.56 13.38 -0.58
CA LEU A 45 8.51 12.37 -0.55
C LEU A 45 8.88 11.17 0.33
N LYS A 46 10.16 10.77 0.37
CA LYS A 46 10.66 9.74 1.28
C LYS A 46 10.57 10.17 2.74
N GLN A 47 10.90 11.42 3.02
CA GLN A 47 10.73 11.98 4.36
C GLN A 47 9.25 12.07 4.75
N TRP A 48 8.38 12.50 3.83
CA TRP A 48 6.95 12.60 4.05
C TRP A 48 6.31 11.23 4.35
N TYR A 49 6.65 10.21 3.56
CA TYR A 49 6.14 8.85 3.77
C TYR A 49 6.72 8.20 5.04
N GLY A 50 7.99 8.47 5.33
CA GLY A 50 8.63 8.13 6.61
C GLY A 50 9.23 6.73 6.70
N ASP A 51 8.96 5.85 5.73
CA ASP A 51 9.44 4.46 5.69
C ASP A 51 9.90 4.03 4.28
N PRO A 52 10.56 2.88 4.11
CA PRO A 52 10.78 2.30 2.79
C PRO A 52 9.46 1.92 2.12
N PHE A 53 9.30 2.28 0.85
CA PHE A 53 8.13 1.91 0.05
C PHE A 53 8.49 0.84 -0.98
N ASP A 54 7.79 -0.30 -0.96
CA ASP A 54 7.83 -1.31 -2.01
C ASP A 54 6.48 -1.35 -2.75
N PRO A 55 6.41 -0.90 -4.02
CA PRO A 55 5.16 -0.87 -4.77
C PRO A 55 4.55 -2.26 -5.00
N ALA A 56 5.34 -3.33 -4.95
CA ALA A 56 4.89 -4.69 -5.15
C ALA A 56 4.43 -5.39 -3.86
N ALA A 57 4.61 -4.74 -2.69
CA ALA A 57 4.32 -5.35 -1.40
C ALA A 57 2.82 -5.67 -1.24
N PHE A 58 2.51 -6.95 -1.01
CA PHE A 58 1.18 -7.42 -0.65
C PHE A 58 1.30 -8.72 0.16
N ASP A 59 0.64 -8.79 1.31
CA ASP A 59 0.61 -9.99 2.16
C ASP A 59 -0.84 -10.45 2.39
N LEU A 60 -1.20 -11.55 1.73
CA LEU A 60 -2.53 -12.14 1.81
C LEU A 60 -2.88 -12.65 3.22
N GLN A 61 -1.88 -13.10 3.96
CA GLN A 61 -2.08 -13.58 5.33
C GLN A 61 -2.38 -12.39 6.26
N GLU A 62 -1.58 -11.33 6.18
CA GLU A 62 -1.77 -10.13 7.00
C GLU A 62 -3.15 -9.50 6.73
N VAL A 63 -3.56 -9.40 5.46
CA VAL A 63 -4.88 -8.88 5.07
C VAL A 63 -5.99 -9.72 5.72
N ASN A 64 -5.92 -11.04 5.64
CA ASN A 64 -6.95 -11.91 6.20
C ASN A 64 -6.97 -11.87 7.73
N GLU A 65 -5.82 -11.75 8.40
CA GLU A 65 -5.74 -11.56 9.86
C GLU A 65 -6.47 -10.28 10.31
N ARG A 66 -6.38 -9.19 9.53
CA ARG A 66 -7.13 -7.96 9.77
C ARG A 66 -8.63 -8.13 9.46
N LEU A 67 -8.98 -8.77 8.33
CA LEU A 67 -10.38 -8.96 7.93
C LEU A 67 -11.18 -9.84 8.91
N MET A 68 -10.55 -10.84 9.52
CA MET A 68 -11.17 -11.67 10.56
C MET A 68 -11.65 -10.88 11.78
N GLN A 69 -11.13 -9.66 12.00
CA GLN A 69 -11.56 -8.80 13.11
C GLN A 69 -12.89 -8.10 12.82
N ILE A 70 -13.33 -8.07 11.57
CA ILE A 70 -14.59 -7.49 11.13
C ILE A 70 -15.68 -8.56 11.20
N ARG A 71 -16.61 -8.42 12.15
CA ARG A 71 -17.79 -9.29 12.26
C ARG A 71 -18.91 -8.77 11.37
N LEU A 72 -19.50 -9.68 10.59
CA LEU A 72 -20.69 -9.44 9.78
C LEU A 72 -21.99 -9.69 10.56
#